data_AF-A0A6G6AKN6-F1
#
_entry.id   AF-A0A6G6AKN6-F1
#
_cell.length_a   1.000
_cell.length_b   1.000
_cell.length_c   1.000
_cell.angle_alpha   90.00
_cell.angle_beta   90.00
_cell.angle_gamma   90.00
#
_symmetry.space_group_name_H-M   'P 1'
#
loop_
_entity.id
_entity.type
_entity.pdbx_description
1 polymer ?
#
loop_
_entity_poly.entity_id
_entity_poly.type
_entity_poly.pdbx_seq_one_letter_code
_entity_poly.pdbx_strand_id
1 'polypeptide(L)'
;MGVHKGKQKPQAGDYVELSVASVDGNKEVVASSSSKQVDMADVSYVEGTLRIAPKGFGFVEDTFVPPFVIGNLKNETKVRALRIMSWDKSKARHNWKAIKLTELNFNEY
;
A
#
# COMPACT_ATOMS: atom_id res chain seq x y z
N MET A 1 -19.72 16.78 -7.80
CA MET A 1 -19.11 16.00 -6.71
C MET A 1 -19.01 14.55 -7.18
N GLY A 2 -17.82 13.94 -7.14
CA GLY A 2 -17.62 12.58 -7.65
C GLY A 2 -18.20 11.50 -6.73
N VAL A 3 -18.63 10.38 -7.30
CA VAL A 3 -19.24 9.24 -6.55
C VAL A 3 -18.39 7.98 -6.70
N HIS A 4 -18.13 7.29 -5.58
CA HIS A 4 -17.57 5.94 -5.63
C HIS A 4 -18.69 4.92 -5.85
N LYS A 5 -18.66 4.23 -6.99
CA LYS A 5 -19.61 3.18 -7.40
C LYS A 5 -19.18 1.83 -6.81
N GLY A 6 -19.16 1.75 -5.49
CA GLY A 6 -18.81 0.54 -4.74
C GLY A 6 -19.60 0.47 -3.44
N LYS A 7 -19.89 -0.75 -2.97
CA LYS A 7 -20.59 -0.96 -1.68
C LYS A 7 -19.71 -0.64 -0.48
N GLN A 8 -18.39 -0.65 -0.66
CA GLN A 8 -17.39 -0.42 0.38
C GLN A 8 -16.48 0.72 -0.04
N LYS A 9 -15.97 1.47 0.94
CA LYS A 9 -14.96 2.50 0.70
C LYS A 9 -13.62 1.80 0.37
N PRO A 10 -12.88 2.26 -0.66
CA PRO A 10 -11.55 1.74 -0.95
C PRO A 10 -10.61 1.91 0.25
N GLN A 11 -9.72 0.94 0.43
CA GLN A 11 -8.64 0.97 1.40
C GLN A 11 -7.30 1.25 0.73
N ALA A 12 -6.29 1.60 1.54
CA ALA A 12 -4.94 1.75 1.04
C ALA A 12 -4.45 0.44 0.38
N GLY A 13 -3.98 0.56 -0.86
CA GLY A 13 -3.54 -0.57 -1.68
C GLY A 13 -4.61 -1.16 -2.60
N ASP A 14 -5.87 -0.72 -2.50
CA ASP A 14 -6.91 -1.13 -3.44
C ASP A 14 -6.74 -0.41 -4.78
N TYR A 15 -7.00 -1.13 -5.87
CA TYR A 15 -6.98 -0.57 -7.22
C TYR A 15 -8.37 -0.06 -7.59
N VAL A 16 -8.44 1.19 -8.04
CA VAL A 16 -9.68 1.80 -8.51
C VAL A 16 -9.55 2.30 -9.94
N GLU A 17 -10.61 2.12 -10.72
CA GLU A 17 -10.78 2.77 -12.01
C GLU A 17 -11.45 4.12 -11.80
N LEU A 18 -11.01 5.15 -12.53
CA LEU A 18 -11.54 6.50 -12.44
C LEU A 18 -12.28 6.88 -13.73
N SER A 19 -13.48 7.43 -13.59
CA SER A 19 -14.16 8.14 -14.68
C SER A 19 -13.83 9.63 -14.57
N VAL A 20 -13.25 10.18 -15.62
CA VAL A 20 -12.76 11.58 -15.66
C VAL A 20 -13.51 12.35 -16.73
N ALA A 21 -13.97 13.56 -16.39
CA ALA A 21 -14.58 14.51 -17.32
C ALA A 21 -13.66 15.72 -17.53
N SER A 22 -13.77 16.37 -18.70
CA SER A 22 -13.12 17.65 -18.95
C SER A 22 -14.12 18.77 -18.71
N VAL A 23 -13.85 19.64 -17.73
CA VAL A 23 -14.71 20.78 -17.36
C VAL A 23 -13.83 22.03 -17.38
N ASP A 24 -14.17 23.01 -18.22
CA ASP A 24 -13.41 24.27 -18.38
C ASP A 24 -11.90 24.07 -18.61
N GLY A 25 -11.54 23.03 -19.38
CA GLY A 25 -10.15 22.68 -19.68
C GLY A 25 -9.43 21.88 -18.59
N ASN A 26 -10.07 21.63 -17.44
CA ASN A 26 -9.53 20.84 -16.34
C ASN A 26 -10.09 19.42 -16.34
N LYS A 27 -9.28 18.45 -15.92
CA LYS A 27 -9.72 17.06 -15.71
C LYS A 27 -10.27 16.90 -14.30
N GLU A 28 -11.54 16.54 -14.20
CA GLU A 28 -12.21 16.29 -12.93
C GLU A 28 -12.62 14.82 -12.79
N VAL A 29 -12.43 14.23 -11.60
CA VAL A 29 -12.91 12.89 -11.28
C VAL A 29 -14.39 12.95 -10.94
N VAL A 30 -15.22 12.32 -11.77
CA VAL A 30 -16.69 12.31 -11.60
C VAL A 30 -17.19 10.99 -11.00
N ALA A 31 -16.42 9.91 -11.13
CA ALA A 31 -16.70 8.65 -10.46
C ALA A 31 -15.44 7.81 -10.26
N SER A 32 -15.52 6.85 -9.34
CA SER A 32 -14.55 5.76 -9.24
C SER A 32 -15.25 4.43 -8.99
N SER A 33 -14.64 3.32 -9.38
CA SER A 33 -15.13 1.95 -9.11
C SER A 33 -13.97 1.05 -8.73
N SER A 34 -14.24 -0.02 -7.98
CA SER A 34 -13.24 -1.06 -7.74
C SER A 34 -12.77 -1.66 -9.06
N SER A 35 -11.49 -2.00 -9.13
CA SER A 35 -10.89 -2.61 -10.32
C SER A 35 -10.01 -3.79 -9.94
N LYS A 36 -9.61 -4.57 -10.93
CA LYS A 36 -8.59 -5.61 -10.73
C LYS A 36 -7.23 -4.95 -10.54
N GLN A 37 -6.35 -5.65 -9.84
CA GLN A 37 -4.94 -5.27 -9.79
C GLN A 37 -4.35 -5.21 -11.21
N VAL A 38 -3.51 -4.21 -11.43
CA VAL A 38 -2.68 -4.08 -12.64
C VAL A 38 -1.22 -3.98 -12.23
N ASP A 39 -0.32 -4.44 -13.09
CA ASP A 39 1.10 -4.33 -12.83
C ASP A 39 1.58 -2.89 -13.01
N MET A 40 2.34 -2.39 -12.04
CA MET A 40 2.92 -1.05 -12.02
C MET A 40 4.38 -1.16 -11.57
N ALA A 41 5.29 -0.49 -12.28
CA ALA A 41 6.73 -0.65 -12.02
C ALA A 41 7.16 -0.21 -10.61
N ASP A 42 6.43 0.73 -10.03
CA ASP A 42 6.66 1.31 -8.70
C ASP A 42 5.80 0.69 -7.61
N VAL A 43 5.11 -0.42 -7.89
CA VAL A 43 4.31 -1.18 -6.93
C VAL A 43 4.72 -2.65 -6.98
N SER A 44 4.99 -3.26 -5.84
CA SER A 44 5.29 -4.70 -5.78
C SER A 44 4.91 -5.31 -4.44
N TYR A 45 4.98 -6.64 -4.38
CA TYR A 45 4.90 -7.37 -3.12
C TYR A 45 6.28 -7.89 -2.73
N VAL A 46 6.53 -7.96 -1.42
CA VAL A 46 7.67 -8.68 -0.85
C VAL A 46 7.19 -9.48 0.35
N GLU A 47 7.65 -10.71 0.49
CA GLU A 47 7.39 -11.56 1.65
C GLU A 47 8.64 -11.65 2.50
N GLY A 48 8.48 -11.68 3.82
CA GLY A 48 9.60 -11.77 4.74
C GLY A 48 9.16 -11.66 6.20
N THR A 49 10.14 -11.59 7.09
CA THR A 49 9.90 -11.43 8.53
C THR A 49 9.86 -9.95 8.89
N LEU A 50 8.78 -9.51 9.54
CA LEU A 50 8.68 -8.15 10.07
C LEU A 50 9.66 -7.96 11.23
N ARG A 51 10.61 -7.04 11.08
CA ARG A 51 11.55 -6.62 12.14
C ARG A 51 11.18 -5.23 12.63
N ILE A 52 10.64 -5.14 13.83
CA ILE A 52 10.23 -3.88 14.47
C ILE A 52 11.43 -3.27 15.21
N ALA A 53 11.73 -2.02 14.89
CA ALA A 53 12.79 -1.23 15.49
C ALA A 53 12.28 -0.43 16.71
N PRO A 54 13.20 0.08 17.56
CA PRO A 54 12.84 1.07 18.57
C PRO A 54 12.10 2.25 17.93
N LYS A 55 11.03 2.74 18.56
CA LYS A 55 10.06 3.74 18.03
C LYS A 55 8.95 3.16 17.14
N GLY A 56 8.84 1.84 17.02
CA GLY A 56 7.66 1.16 16.48
C GLY A 56 7.53 1.14 14.96
N PHE A 57 8.52 1.67 14.21
CA PHE A 57 8.64 1.40 12.78
C PHE A 57 9.36 0.07 12.56
N GLY A 58 9.42 -0.44 11.34
CA GLY A 58 10.11 -1.69 11.07
C GLY A 58 10.52 -1.86 9.63
N PHE A 59 10.98 -3.06 9.32
CA PHE A 59 11.38 -3.46 7.97
C PHE A 59 10.90 -4.88 7.65
N VAL A 60 10.60 -5.11 6.38
CA VAL A 60 10.46 -6.43 5.76
C VAL A 60 11.44 -6.44 4.59
N GLU A 61 12.46 -7.29 4.64
CA GLU A 61 13.60 -7.23 3.72
C GLU A 61 14.20 -5.80 3.64
N ASP A 62 14.25 -5.21 2.45
CA ASP A 62 14.74 -3.86 2.16
C ASP A 62 13.64 -2.77 2.29
N THR A 63 12.42 -3.15 2.67
CA THR A 63 11.25 -2.28 2.66
C THR A 63 10.98 -1.67 4.01
N PHE A 64 10.93 -0.33 4.06
CA PHE A 64 10.55 0.40 5.27
C PHE A 64 9.06 0.26 5.57
N VAL A 65 8.71 -0.04 6.82
CA VAL A 65 7.32 -0.17 7.29
C VAL A 65 7.03 0.89 8.36
N PRO A 66 6.15 1.86 8.08
CA PRO A 66 5.73 2.85 9.08
C PRO A 66 4.97 2.22 10.26
N PRO A 67 5.01 2.82 11.47
CA PRO A 67 4.31 2.29 12.65
C PRO A 67 2.80 2.08 12.44
N PHE A 68 2.13 2.98 11.73
CA PHE A 68 0.69 2.88 11.46
C PHE A 68 0.34 1.73 10.48
N VAL A 69 1.30 1.27 9.67
CA VAL A 69 1.12 0.10 8.79
C VAL A 69 1.36 -1.20 9.56
N ILE A 70 2.23 -1.17 10.58
CA ILE A 70 2.48 -2.32 11.47
C ILE A 70 1.24 -2.58 12.34
N GLY A 71 0.63 -1.53 12.89
CA GLY A 71 -0.56 -1.66 13.74
C GLY A 71 -0.28 -2.54 14.95
N ASN A 72 -1.01 -3.65 15.07
CA ASN A 72 -0.93 -4.59 16.21
C ASN A 72 -0.09 -5.84 15.91
N LEU A 73 0.59 -5.90 14.77
CA LEU A 73 1.45 -7.04 14.43
C LEU A 73 2.62 -7.14 15.40
N LYS A 74 3.00 -8.38 15.72
CA LYS A 74 4.12 -8.66 16.62
C LYS A 74 5.44 -8.59 15.85
N ASN A 75 6.52 -8.31 16.59
CA ASN A 75 7.86 -8.45 16.04
C ASN A 75 8.08 -9.91 15.61
N GLU A 76 8.83 -10.10 14.53
CA GLU A 76 9.16 -11.40 13.93
C GLU A 76 7.98 -12.15 13.27
N THR A 77 6.81 -11.53 13.13
CA THR A 77 5.71 -12.09 12.34
C THR A 77 6.10 -12.21 10.86
N LYS A 78 5.82 -13.36 10.24
CA LYS A 78 5.94 -13.53 8.78
C LYS A 78 4.80 -12.82 8.08
N VAL A 79 5.14 -11.96 7.13
CA VAL A 79 4.17 -11.11 6.44
C VAL A 79 4.48 -11.01 4.95
N ARG A 80 3.43 -10.70 4.19
CA ARG A 80 3.51 -10.15 2.85
C ARG A 80 3.26 -8.64 2.92
N ALA A 81 4.20 -7.85 2.42
CA ALA A 81 4.10 -6.41 2.34
C ALA A 81 3.73 -5.97 0.91
N LEU A 82 2.67 -5.17 0.77
CA LEU A 82 2.45 -4.37 -0.42
C LEU A 82 3.28 -3.08 -0.27
N ARG A 83 4.18 -2.86 -1.22
CA ARG A 83 5.14 -1.75 -1.18
C ARG A 83 5.07 -0.89 -2.43
N ILE A 84 5.39 0.38 -2.24
CA ILE A 84 5.50 1.37 -3.30
C ILE A 84 6.88 2.01 -3.30
N MET A 85 7.35 2.45 -4.46
CA MET A 85 8.55 3.29 -4.56
C MET A 85 8.18 4.72 -4.16
N SER A 86 8.79 5.23 -3.08
CA SER A 86 8.46 6.56 -2.56
C SER A 86 9.71 7.38 -2.28
N TRP A 87 9.60 8.70 -2.37
CA TRP A 87 10.70 9.61 -2.04
C TRP A 87 10.97 9.58 -0.53
N ASP A 88 12.15 9.09 -0.14
CA ASP A 88 12.65 9.12 1.22
C ASP A 88 13.45 10.42 1.44
N LYS A 89 12.83 11.37 2.15
CA LYS A 89 13.46 12.67 2.46
C LYS A 89 14.74 12.52 3.29
N SER A 90 14.83 11.52 4.15
CA SER A 90 15.99 11.33 5.03
C SER A 90 17.22 10.84 4.27
N LYS A 91 17.01 10.10 3.18
CA LYS A 91 18.07 9.55 2.32
C LYS A 91 18.22 10.29 0.99
N ALA A 92 17.39 11.31 0.75
CA ALA A 92 17.32 12.06 -0.50
C ALA A 92 17.28 11.17 -1.76
N ARG A 93 16.52 10.06 -1.70
CA ARG A 93 16.39 9.10 -2.80
C ARG A 93 15.07 8.37 -2.75
N HIS A 94 14.67 7.76 -3.87
CA HIS A 94 13.55 6.82 -3.88
C HIS A 94 13.91 5.53 -3.14
N ASN A 95 12.99 5.04 -2.32
CA ASN A 95 13.15 3.81 -1.57
C ASN A 95 11.81 3.09 -1.37
N TRP A 96 11.87 1.78 -1.14
CA TRP A 96 10.68 0.96 -0.92
C TRP A 96 10.02 1.26 0.43
N LYS A 97 8.72 1.52 0.38
CA LYS A 97 7.88 1.77 1.56
C LYS A 97 6.63 0.90 1.52
N ALA A 98 6.37 0.17 2.59
CA ALA A 98 5.16 -0.61 2.74
C ALA A 98 3.94 0.31 2.99
N ILE A 99 2.82 -0.04 2.37
CA ILE A 99 1.52 0.63 2.57
C ILE A 99 0.47 -0.31 3.16
N LYS A 100 0.70 -1.62 3.12
CA LYS A 100 -0.16 -2.65 3.72
C LYS A 100 0.67 -3.87 4.08
N LEU A 101 0.38 -4.49 5.22
CA LEU A 101 0.90 -5.80 5.60
C LEU A 101 -0.24 -6.82 5.62
N THR A 102 0.08 -8.07 5.31
CA THR A 102 -0.80 -9.23 5.45
C THR A 102 -0.01 -10.33 6.12
N GLU A 103 -0.48 -10.82 7.27
CA GLU A 103 0.16 -11.91 7.99
C GLU A 103 0.06 -13.21 7.17
N LEU A 104 1.17 -13.94 7.08
CA LEU A 104 1.24 -15.22 6.39
C LEU A 104 1.15 -16.33 7.44
N ASN A 105 -0.03 -16.92 7.57
CA ASN A 105 -0.24 -18.07 8.45
C ASN A 105 0.16 -19.35 7.73
N PHE A 106 1.04 -20.15 8.32
CA PHE A 106 1.45 -21.47 7.80
C PHE A 106 0.50 -22.58 8.25
N ASN A 107 -0.81 -22.31 8.29
CA ASN A 107 -1.80 -23.36 8.55
C ASN A 107 -2.51 -23.66 7.24
N GLU A 108 -2.05 -24.72 6.56
CA GLU A 108 -2.86 -25.67 5.77
C GLU A 108 -1.92 -26.72 5.15
N TYR A 109 -1.72 -27.82 5.89
CA TYR A 109 -1.56 -29.17 5.35
C TYR A 109 -2.64 -30.04 6.02
#